data_AF-A2GR01-F1
#
_entry.id   AF-A2GR01-F1
#
_cell.length_a   1.000
_cell.length_b   1.000
_cell.length_c   1.000
_cell.angle_alpha   90.00
_cell.angle_beta   90.00
_cell.angle_gamma   90.00
#
_symmetry.space_group_name_H-M   'P 1'
#
loop_
_entity.id
_entity.type
_entity.pdbx_description
1 polymer ?
#
loop_
_entity_poly.entity_id
_entity_poly.type
_entity_poly.pdbx_seq_one_letter_code
_entity_poly.pdbx_strand_id
1 'polypeptide(L)'
;MGDWGQNCATEFLERLPDKSLIYFHNLSYDINFILRHMTEVKGTPIIKGSRTMQITGLYKGRAIIIKDSYSVINKKLKLFPAMFNLQTGPKEVFPYNYYSSTLLANDNRTGVISEACKFVKDIETFMKNIDSIKGCRIDENHFDLEKYSTFYCKQDVRILREGFVKFRNDLLKEFDLNVYDYVSICSIANKLFENRVYFPN
;
A
#
# COMPACT_ATOMS: atom_id res chain seq x y z
N MET A 1 1.26 0.16 -12.81
CA MET A 1 -0.07 -0.33 -13.22
C MET A 1 -0.85 -0.60 -11.95
N GLY A 2 -2.09 -0.11 -11.85
CA GLY A 2 -3.02 -0.54 -10.83
C GLY A 2 -3.82 -1.70 -11.41
N ASP A 3 -4.13 -2.70 -10.60
CA ASP A 3 -4.90 -3.86 -11.02
C ASP A 3 -6.34 -3.67 -10.50
N TRP A 4 -7.33 -4.01 -11.32
CA TRP A 4 -8.75 -3.79 -11.04
C TRP A 4 -9.55 -5.07 -11.27
N GLY A 5 -10.68 -5.19 -10.58
CA GLY A 5 -11.59 -6.32 -10.73
C GLY A 5 -11.15 -7.58 -9.98
N GLN A 6 -11.82 -8.69 -10.27
CA GLN A 6 -11.73 -9.92 -9.46
C GLN A 6 -10.36 -10.61 -9.53
N ASN A 7 -9.59 -10.39 -10.60
CA ASN A 7 -8.31 -11.03 -10.84
C ASN A 7 -7.10 -10.22 -10.33
N CYS A 8 -7.33 -9.06 -9.70
CA CYS A 8 -6.28 -8.11 -9.36
C CYS A 8 -5.15 -8.72 -8.51
N ALA A 9 -5.47 -9.60 -7.55
CA ALA A 9 -4.46 -10.26 -6.72
C ALA A 9 -3.59 -11.23 -7.54
N THR A 10 -4.17 -11.91 -8.53
CA THR A 10 -3.43 -12.83 -9.40
C THR A 10 -2.56 -12.06 -10.38
N GLU A 11 -3.09 -11.03 -11.02
CA GLU A 11 -2.32 -10.13 -11.91
C GLU A 11 -1.16 -9.45 -11.18
N PHE A 12 -1.38 -9.06 -9.92
CA PHE A 12 -0.33 -8.55 -9.06
C PHE A 12 0.78 -9.58 -8.86
N LEU A 13 0.42 -10.79 -8.43
CA LEU A 13 1.38 -11.86 -8.15
C LEU A 13 2.15 -12.32 -9.40
N GLU A 14 1.50 -12.33 -10.56
CA GLU A 14 2.14 -12.73 -11.83
C GLU A 14 3.28 -11.81 -12.23
N ARG A 15 3.20 -10.52 -11.89
CA ARG A 15 4.23 -9.52 -12.22
C ARG A 15 5.45 -9.58 -11.30
N LEU A 16 5.39 -10.34 -10.21
CA LEU A 16 6.46 -10.38 -9.22
C LEU A 16 7.53 -11.41 -9.62
N PRO A 17 8.82 -11.03 -9.66
CA PRO A 17 9.90 -11.99 -9.80
C PRO A 17 10.07 -12.85 -8.54
N ASP A 18 10.80 -13.96 -8.68
CA ASP A 18 11.22 -14.77 -7.54
C ASP A 18 12.01 -13.93 -6.51
N LYS A 19 11.81 -14.22 -5.23
CA LYS A 19 12.41 -13.54 -4.06
C LYS A 19 12.05 -12.04 -3.94
N SER A 20 10.91 -11.63 -4.47
CA SER A 20 10.41 -10.27 -4.29
C SER A 20 10.13 -9.95 -2.81
N LEU A 21 10.65 -8.82 -2.33
CA LEU A 21 10.30 -8.24 -1.03
C LEU A 21 9.30 -7.10 -1.21
N ILE A 22 8.14 -7.23 -0.59
CA ILE A 22 7.00 -6.33 -0.78
C ILE A 22 6.52 -5.81 0.55
N TYR A 23 6.20 -4.53 0.58
CA TYR A 23 5.66 -3.87 1.76
C TYR A 23 4.21 -3.46 1.53
N PHE A 24 3.34 -3.88 2.43
CA PHE A 24 2.01 -3.29 2.60
C PHE A 24 2.03 -2.38 3.82
N HIS A 25 1.11 -1.42 3.90
CA HIS A 25 0.98 -0.56 5.06
C HIS A 25 -0.27 -0.96 5.83
N ASN A 26 -0.09 -1.67 6.95
CA ASN A 26 -1.13 -2.38 7.69
C ASN A 26 -1.56 -3.70 7.03
N LEU A 27 -0.58 -4.57 6.79
CA LEU A 27 -0.68 -5.83 6.04
C LEU A 27 -1.84 -6.77 6.44
N SER A 28 -2.27 -6.79 7.70
CA SER A 28 -3.26 -7.76 8.21
C SER A 28 -4.56 -7.82 7.41
N TYR A 29 -4.95 -6.73 6.75
CA TYR A 29 -6.13 -6.72 5.89
C TYR A 29 -5.85 -7.38 4.54
N ASP A 30 -4.86 -6.86 3.81
CA ASP A 30 -4.55 -7.25 2.43
C ASP A 30 -4.08 -8.70 2.32
N ILE A 31 -3.40 -9.20 3.35
CA ILE A 31 -2.78 -10.53 3.29
C ILE A 31 -3.80 -11.66 3.11
N ASN A 32 -5.02 -11.49 3.62
CA ASN A 32 -6.07 -12.50 3.50
C ASN A 32 -6.53 -12.72 2.06
N PHE A 33 -6.39 -11.69 1.21
CA PHE A 33 -6.71 -11.79 -0.21
C PHE A 33 -5.56 -12.45 -0.97
N ILE A 34 -4.32 -12.09 -0.64
CA ILE A 34 -3.12 -12.58 -1.31
C ILE A 34 -2.87 -14.07 -1.04
N LEU A 35 -3.01 -14.51 0.23
CA LEU A 35 -2.68 -15.88 0.63
C LEU A 35 -3.55 -16.94 -0.05
N ARG A 36 -4.78 -16.60 -0.46
CA ARG A 36 -5.67 -17.52 -1.17
C ARG A 36 -5.13 -17.94 -2.54
N HIS A 37 -4.21 -17.16 -3.10
CA HIS A 37 -3.59 -17.43 -4.39
C HIS A 37 -2.19 -18.06 -4.25
N MET A 38 -1.63 -18.11 -3.04
CA MET A 38 -0.34 -18.75 -2.78
C MET A 38 -0.50 -20.27 -2.78
N THR A 39 0.47 -20.97 -3.34
CA THR A 39 0.54 -22.44 -3.34
C THR A 39 0.84 -22.97 -1.94
N GLU A 40 1.76 -22.32 -1.23
CA GLU A 40 2.09 -22.66 0.15
C GLU A 40 2.63 -21.44 0.90
N VAL A 41 2.57 -21.50 2.24
CA VAL A 41 3.26 -20.56 3.12
C VAL A 41 4.55 -21.21 3.57
N LYS A 42 5.69 -20.53 3.33
CA LYS A 42 7.02 -21.03 3.67
C LYS A 42 7.50 -20.46 5.00
N GLY A 43 8.00 -21.34 5.85
CA GLY A 43 8.49 -20.99 7.18
C GLY A 43 7.37 -20.56 8.12
N THR A 44 7.74 -19.96 9.25
CA THR A 44 6.78 -19.49 10.25
C THR A 44 6.44 -18.01 9.99
N PRO A 45 5.15 -17.66 9.76
CA PRO A 45 4.73 -16.27 9.72
C PRO A 45 5.08 -15.55 11.02
N ILE A 46 5.51 -14.29 10.92
CA ILE A 46 5.81 -13.47 12.09
C ILE A 46 4.57 -12.66 12.41
N ILE A 47 3.95 -12.97 13.54
CA ILE A 47 2.69 -12.38 13.99
C ILE A 47 2.89 -11.82 15.39
N LYS A 48 2.39 -10.60 15.64
CA LYS A 48 2.38 -9.96 16.97
C LYS A 48 0.94 -9.58 17.33
N GLY A 49 0.33 -10.35 18.24
CA GLY A 49 -1.09 -10.22 18.53
C GLY A 49 -1.92 -10.54 17.29
N SER A 50 -2.79 -9.61 16.87
CA SER A 50 -3.57 -9.72 15.63
C SER A 50 -2.85 -9.17 14.37
N ARG A 51 -1.62 -8.67 14.51
CA ARG A 51 -0.87 -8.06 13.40
C ARG A 51 0.05 -9.06 12.73
N THR A 52 -0.16 -9.31 11.45
CA THR A 52 0.79 -10.03 10.59
C THR A 52 1.92 -9.07 10.19
N MET A 53 3.15 -9.36 10.61
CA MET A 53 4.32 -8.52 10.36
C MET A 53 5.13 -8.98 9.16
N GLN A 54 5.26 -10.30 8.98
CA GLN A 54 5.93 -10.88 7.83
C GLN A 54 5.35 -12.25 7.50
N ILE A 55 5.25 -12.54 6.22
CA ILE A 55 4.94 -13.87 5.70
C ILE A 55 5.69 -14.09 4.39
N THR A 56 6.12 -15.32 4.17
CA THR A 56 6.71 -15.75 2.90
C THR A 56 5.76 -16.75 2.27
N GLY A 57 5.26 -16.44 1.07
CA GLY A 57 4.41 -17.35 0.28
C GLY A 57 5.14 -17.84 -0.96
N LEU A 58 4.79 -19.04 -1.42
CA LEU A 58 5.21 -19.54 -2.72
C LEU A 58 4.07 -19.35 -3.73
N TYR A 59 4.36 -18.70 -4.85
CA TYR A 59 3.41 -18.52 -5.96
C TYR A 59 4.01 -19.08 -7.24
N LYS A 60 3.48 -20.21 -7.73
CA LYS A 60 3.98 -20.90 -8.94
C LYS A 60 5.51 -21.12 -8.89
N GLY A 61 6.02 -21.57 -7.75
CA GLY A 61 7.45 -21.81 -7.53
C GLY A 61 8.29 -20.56 -7.20
N ARG A 62 7.71 -19.35 -7.22
CA ARG A 62 8.39 -18.10 -6.83
C ARG A 62 8.14 -17.78 -5.35
N ALA A 63 9.19 -17.53 -4.59
CA ALA A 63 9.10 -17.10 -3.21
C ALA A 63 8.83 -15.58 -3.15
N ILE A 64 7.73 -15.18 -2.52
CA ILE A 64 7.35 -13.79 -2.30
C ILE A 64 7.36 -13.50 -0.81
N ILE A 65 8.16 -12.51 -0.40
CA ILE A 65 8.29 -12.07 0.99
C ILE A 65 7.45 -10.82 1.16
N ILE A 66 6.46 -10.88 2.04
CA ILE A 66 5.55 -9.77 2.31
C ILE A 66 5.78 -9.30 3.75
N LYS A 67 6.05 -8.01 3.93
CA LYS A 67 6.26 -7.36 5.22
C LYS A 67 5.25 -6.24 5.45
N ASP A 68 4.93 -6.00 6.71
CA ASP A 68 4.17 -4.85 7.13
C ASP A 68 5.09 -3.65 7.36
N SER A 69 4.96 -2.59 6.57
CA SER A 69 5.69 -1.34 6.83
C SER A 69 5.21 -0.65 8.11
N TYR A 70 3.99 -0.93 8.58
CA TYR A 70 3.43 -0.31 9.78
C TYR A 70 4.06 -0.83 11.08
N SER A 71 4.70 -2.00 11.05
CA SER A 71 5.51 -2.51 12.17
C SER A 71 6.87 -1.78 12.28
N VAL A 72 7.32 -1.14 11.21
CA VAL A 72 8.57 -0.36 11.13
C VAL A 72 8.29 1.13 11.37
N ILE A 73 7.33 1.70 10.64
CA ILE A 73 6.93 3.10 10.77
C ILE A 73 5.47 3.11 11.22
N ASN A 74 5.26 3.10 12.54
CA ASN A 74 3.95 3.03 13.18
C ASN A 74 3.24 4.40 13.16
N LYS A 75 2.98 4.92 11.96
CA LYS A 75 2.26 6.18 11.70
C LYS A 75 1.37 5.99 10.48
N LYS A 76 0.22 6.67 10.47
CA LYS A 76 -0.70 6.66 9.33
C LYS A 76 0.01 7.22 8.09
N LEU A 77 -0.20 6.60 6.93
CA LEU A 77 0.40 7.01 5.66
C LEU A 77 0.19 8.50 5.33
N LYS A 78 -0.99 9.05 5.63
CA LYS A 78 -1.28 10.49 5.45
C LYS A 78 -0.33 11.45 6.17
N LEU A 79 0.42 10.98 7.18
CA LEU A 79 1.40 11.78 7.92
C LEU A 79 2.80 11.72 7.30
N PHE A 80 3.08 10.74 6.43
CA PHE A 80 4.39 10.56 5.82
C PHE A 80 4.86 11.80 5.07
N PRO A 81 4.03 12.53 4.30
CA PRO A 81 4.51 13.70 3.59
C PRO A 81 5.05 14.80 4.52
N ALA A 82 4.37 15.06 5.64
CA ALA A 82 4.84 16.01 6.63
C ALA A 82 6.10 15.50 7.38
N MET A 83 6.12 14.21 7.74
CA MET A 83 7.23 13.60 8.48
C MET A 83 8.54 13.54 7.67
N PHE A 84 8.42 13.25 6.38
CA PHE A 84 9.56 12.99 5.49
C PHE A 84 9.81 14.15 4.50
N ASN A 85 9.05 15.24 4.63
CA ASN A 85 9.08 16.40 3.73
C ASN A 85 8.92 15.99 2.25
N LEU A 86 7.88 15.20 1.96
CA LEU A 86 7.59 14.66 0.62
C LEU A 86 6.61 15.55 -0.12
N GLN A 87 6.72 15.55 -1.44
CA GLN A 87 5.77 16.23 -2.31
C GLN A 87 4.44 15.46 -2.36
N THR A 88 3.37 16.10 -1.91
CA THR A 88 2.02 15.55 -2.01
C THR A 88 1.39 15.87 -3.36
N GLY A 89 0.60 14.93 -3.89
CA GLY A 89 -0.31 15.21 -4.99
C GLY A 89 -1.51 16.08 -4.55
N PRO A 90 -2.53 16.20 -5.40
CA PRO A 90 -3.80 16.84 -5.06
C PRO A 90 -4.40 16.24 -3.79
N LYS A 91 -5.17 17.05 -3.06
CA LYS A 91 -5.94 16.59 -1.90
C LYS A 91 -6.86 15.45 -2.32
N GLU A 92 -6.71 14.30 -1.68
CA GLU A 92 -7.57 13.16 -1.92
C GLU A 92 -8.99 13.44 -1.41
N VAL A 93 -9.96 13.18 -2.29
CA VAL A 93 -11.38 13.12 -1.96
C VAL A 93 -11.95 11.85 -2.56
N PHE A 94 -12.05 10.81 -1.74
CA PHE A 94 -12.45 9.47 -2.19
C PHE A 94 -13.83 9.08 -1.64
N PRO A 95 -14.82 8.73 -2.49
CA PRO A 95 -16.15 8.31 -2.05
C PRO A 95 -16.17 6.82 -1.65
N TYR A 96 -15.54 6.44 -0.54
CA TYR A 96 -15.39 5.02 -0.16
C TYR A 96 -16.71 4.24 -0.13
N ASN A 97 -17.76 4.83 0.44
CA ASN A 97 -19.07 4.18 0.58
C ASN A 97 -19.86 4.07 -0.74
N TYR A 98 -19.40 4.75 -1.79
CA TYR A 98 -20.00 4.64 -3.13
C TYR A 98 -19.51 3.37 -3.85
N TYR A 99 -18.28 2.94 -3.60
CA TYR A 99 -17.69 1.74 -4.20
C TYR A 99 -18.23 0.48 -3.52
N SER A 100 -19.46 0.10 -3.86
CA SER A 100 -20.12 -1.11 -3.35
C SER A 100 -19.86 -2.32 -4.23
N SER A 101 -19.99 -3.53 -3.66
CA SER A 101 -19.93 -4.78 -4.43
C SER A 101 -20.96 -4.86 -5.56
N THR A 102 -22.13 -4.23 -5.37
CA THR A 102 -23.17 -4.15 -6.39
C THR A 102 -22.79 -3.21 -7.54
N LEU A 103 -22.19 -2.06 -7.24
CA LEU A 103 -21.75 -1.11 -8.25
C LEU A 103 -20.61 -1.68 -9.10
N LEU A 104 -19.71 -2.43 -8.46
CA LEU A 104 -18.51 -3.01 -9.07
C LEU A 104 -18.76 -4.38 -9.72
N ALA A 105 -20.00 -4.88 -9.68
CA ALA A 105 -20.36 -6.16 -10.28
C ALA A 105 -20.14 -6.13 -11.81
N ASN A 106 -19.81 -7.29 -12.39
CA ASN A 106 -19.59 -7.47 -13.83
C ASN A 106 -18.53 -6.52 -14.42
N ASP A 107 -17.50 -6.19 -13.65
CA ASP A 107 -16.41 -5.27 -14.03
C ASP A 107 -16.89 -3.88 -14.48
N ASN A 108 -18.01 -3.40 -13.92
CA ASN A 108 -18.47 -2.05 -14.19
C ASN A 108 -17.44 -1.00 -13.74
N ARG A 109 -17.10 -0.10 -14.68
CA ARG A 109 -16.13 0.99 -14.48
C ARG A 109 -16.79 2.36 -14.49
N THR A 110 -18.09 2.44 -14.73
CA THR A 110 -18.81 3.71 -14.86
C THR A 110 -19.48 4.06 -13.53
N GLY A 111 -19.10 5.23 -13.00
CA GLY A 111 -19.72 5.85 -11.83
C GLY A 111 -20.59 7.04 -12.21
N VAL A 112 -21.70 7.21 -11.52
CA VAL A 112 -22.60 8.36 -11.62
C VAL A 112 -22.15 9.43 -10.63
N ILE A 113 -21.83 10.62 -11.13
CA ILE A 113 -21.23 11.70 -10.34
C ILE A 113 -22.18 12.21 -9.26
N SER A 114 -23.46 12.44 -9.60
CA SER A 114 -24.47 12.93 -8.65
C SER A 114 -24.66 11.98 -7.47
N GLU A 115 -24.57 10.67 -7.69
CA GLU A 115 -24.64 9.65 -6.63
C GLU A 115 -23.34 9.63 -5.81
N ALA A 116 -22.17 9.65 -6.45
CA ALA A 116 -20.88 9.69 -5.76
C ALA A 116 -20.73 10.94 -4.86
N CYS A 117 -21.26 12.07 -5.30
CA CYS A 117 -21.25 13.33 -4.55
C CYS A 117 -21.96 13.24 -3.18
N LYS A 118 -22.91 12.32 -3.00
CA LYS A 118 -23.58 12.08 -1.71
C LYS A 118 -22.64 11.49 -0.65
N PHE A 119 -21.53 10.89 -1.08
CA PHE A 119 -20.57 10.20 -0.22
C PHE A 119 -19.27 10.98 0.00
N VAL A 120 -19.15 12.19 -0.57
CA VAL A 120 -18.00 13.08 -0.36
C VAL A 120 -18.42 14.35 0.36
N LYS A 121 -17.52 14.90 1.18
CA LYS A 121 -17.75 16.17 1.88
C LYS A 121 -17.35 17.39 1.04
N ASP A 122 -16.39 17.22 0.14
CA ASP A 122 -15.73 18.29 -0.61
C ASP A 122 -16.00 18.05 -2.11
N ILE A 123 -17.23 18.39 -2.52
CA ILE A 123 -17.74 18.14 -3.88
C ILE A 123 -16.93 18.91 -4.92
N GLU A 124 -16.54 20.14 -4.62
CA GLU A 124 -15.76 20.98 -5.55
C GLU A 124 -14.40 20.34 -5.86
N THR A 125 -13.67 19.90 -4.83
CA THR A 125 -12.40 19.21 -5.02
C THR A 125 -12.61 17.86 -5.72
N PHE A 126 -13.68 17.13 -5.41
CA PHE A 126 -14.02 15.88 -6.09
C PHE A 126 -14.20 16.08 -7.60
N MET A 127 -14.99 17.08 -8.02
CA MET A 127 -15.20 17.42 -9.43
C MET A 127 -13.89 17.82 -10.12
N LYS A 128 -13.11 18.71 -9.49
CA LYS A 128 -11.80 19.12 -9.99
C LYS A 128 -10.87 17.93 -10.18
N ASN A 129 -10.89 16.97 -9.25
CA ASN A 129 -10.06 15.77 -9.34
C ASN A 129 -10.48 14.89 -10.53
N ILE A 130 -11.79 14.67 -10.74
CA ILE A 130 -12.30 13.93 -11.92
C ILE A 130 -11.81 14.58 -13.22
N ASP A 131 -11.87 15.92 -13.31
CA ASP A 131 -11.47 16.64 -14.52
C ASP A 131 -9.94 16.64 -14.72
N SER A 132 -9.17 16.64 -13.63
CA SER A 132 -7.70 16.66 -13.68
C SER A 132 -7.07 15.31 -14.05
N ILE A 133 -7.75 14.20 -13.76
CA ILE A 133 -7.24 12.86 -14.03
C ILE A 133 -7.53 12.54 -15.50
N LYS A 134 -6.46 12.36 -16.29
CA LYS A 134 -6.55 12.11 -17.73
C LYS A 134 -7.49 10.94 -18.05
N GLY A 135 -8.57 11.23 -18.78
CA GLY A 135 -9.55 10.25 -19.23
C GLY A 135 -10.47 9.70 -18.13
N CYS A 136 -10.51 10.33 -16.95
CA CYS A 136 -11.40 9.95 -15.85
C CYS A 136 -12.83 10.49 -16.05
N ARG A 137 -12.98 11.71 -16.55
CA ARG A 137 -14.27 12.23 -17.01
C ARG A 137 -14.73 11.43 -18.24
N ILE A 138 -15.90 10.82 -18.17
CA ILE A 138 -16.51 10.13 -19.32
C ILE A 138 -17.43 11.10 -20.06
N ASP A 139 -18.37 11.71 -19.33
CA ASP A 139 -19.33 12.70 -19.82
C ASP A 139 -19.79 13.63 -18.68
N GLU A 140 -20.82 14.45 -18.90
CA GLU A 140 -21.39 15.40 -17.94
C GLU A 140 -21.93 14.79 -16.64
N ASN A 141 -22.27 13.50 -16.63
CA ASN A 141 -22.88 12.80 -15.50
C ASN A 141 -22.04 11.63 -14.99
N HIS A 142 -21.05 11.17 -15.76
CA HIS A 142 -20.30 9.96 -15.47
C HIS A 142 -18.78 10.16 -15.39
N PHE A 143 -18.16 9.31 -14.57
CA PHE A 143 -16.70 9.21 -14.43
C PHE A 143 -16.25 7.75 -14.36
N ASP A 144 -14.97 7.51 -14.64
CA ASP A 144 -14.32 6.21 -14.65
C ASP A 144 -13.81 5.84 -13.24
N LEU A 145 -14.47 4.87 -12.61
CA LEU A 145 -14.18 4.37 -11.27
C LEU A 145 -12.77 3.77 -11.17
N GLU A 146 -12.35 3.03 -12.18
CA GLU A 146 -11.04 2.37 -12.20
C GLU A 146 -9.93 3.41 -12.27
N LYS A 147 -10.03 4.39 -13.19
CA LYS A 147 -9.01 5.43 -13.33
C LYS A 147 -8.92 6.32 -12.10
N TYR A 148 -10.08 6.69 -11.52
CA TYR A 148 -10.12 7.50 -10.31
C TYR A 148 -9.45 6.75 -9.15
N SER A 149 -9.85 5.50 -8.90
CA SER A 149 -9.30 4.70 -7.82
C SER A 149 -7.82 4.37 -8.00
N THR A 150 -7.42 4.02 -9.22
CA THR A 150 -6.04 3.74 -9.59
C THR A 150 -5.13 4.95 -9.38
N PHE A 151 -5.62 6.17 -9.63
CA PHE A 151 -4.83 7.40 -9.41
C PHE A 151 -4.44 7.56 -7.93
N TYR A 152 -5.39 7.44 -7.01
CA TYR A 152 -5.11 7.57 -5.57
C TYR A 152 -4.34 6.39 -5.00
N CYS A 153 -4.64 5.16 -5.44
CA CYS A 153 -3.84 4.00 -5.07
C CYS A 153 -2.36 4.18 -5.45
N LYS A 154 -2.07 4.68 -6.65
CA LYS A 154 -0.69 5.00 -7.07
C LYS A 154 -0.06 6.10 -6.21
N GLN A 155 -0.83 7.11 -5.83
CA GLN A 155 -0.35 8.20 -4.97
C GLN A 155 0.04 7.67 -3.58
N ASP A 156 -0.78 6.81 -2.99
CA ASP A 156 -0.50 6.17 -1.69
C ASP A 156 0.74 5.27 -1.75
N VAL A 157 0.82 4.40 -2.77
CA VAL A 157 2.00 3.54 -2.97
C VAL A 157 3.27 4.38 -3.18
N ARG A 158 3.17 5.52 -3.88
CA ARG A 158 4.29 6.46 -4.05
C ARG A 158 4.72 7.06 -2.71
N ILE A 159 3.78 7.60 -1.94
CA ILE A 159 4.06 8.19 -0.61
C ILE A 159 4.71 7.16 0.31
N LEU A 160 4.19 5.93 0.32
CA LEU A 160 4.76 4.84 1.11
C LEU A 160 6.20 4.57 0.69
N ARG A 161 6.45 4.39 -0.61
CA ARG A 161 7.78 4.11 -1.15
C ARG A 161 8.76 5.23 -0.81
N GLU A 162 8.40 6.48 -1.08
CA GLU A 162 9.27 7.64 -0.85
C GLU A 162 9.61 7.80 0.64
N GLY A 163 8.61 7.72 1.52
CA GLY A 163 8.82 7.82 2.97
C GLY A 163 9.66 6.67 3.51
N PHE A 164 9.41 5.44 3.04
CA PHE A 164 10.16 4.26 3.48
C PHE A 164 11.63 4.29 2.99
N VAL A 165 11.88 4.77 1.76
CA VAL A 165 13.24 4.98 1.25
C VAL A 165 13.97 6.07 2.02
N LYS A 166 13.30 7.17 2.36
CA LYS A 166 13.92 8.23 3.17
C LYS A 166 14.31 7.68 4.55
N PHE A 167 13.39 6.99 5.22
CA PHE A 167 13.66 6.33 6.50
C PHE A 167 14.82 5.32 6.42
N ARG A 168 14.88 4.52 5.35
CA ARG A 168 16.01 3.61 5.10
C ARG A 168 17.34 4.35 5.00
N ASN A 169 17.37 5.43 4.23
CA ASN A 169 18.60 6.19 4.00
C ASN A 169 19.09 6.86 5.29
N ASP A 170 18.16 7.38 6.10
CA ASP A 170 18.49 7.95 7.41
C ASP A 170 19.06 6.87 8.35
N LEU A 171 18.47 5.66 8.39
CA LEU A 171 19.00 4.55 9.19
C LEU A 171 20.38 4.07 8.73
N LEU A 172 20.60 3.95 7.42
CA LEU A 172 21.89 3.57 6.85
C LEU A 172 22.96 4.60 7.20
N LYS A 173 22.64 5.89 7.06
CA LYS A 173 23.59 6.97 7.31
C LYS A 173 23.98 7.07 8.79
N GLU A 174 23.01 6.99 9.69
CA GLU A 174 23.24 7.28 11.11
C GLU A 174 23.65 6.02 11.92
N PHE A 175 23.31 4.83 11.43
CA PHE A 175 23.49 3.57 12.18
C PHE A 175 24.11 2.41 11.40
N ASP A 176 24.33 2.55 10.09
CA ASP A 176 24.76 1.46 9.20
C ASP A 176 23.81 0.24 9.23
N LEU A 177 22.51 0.51 9.39
CA LEU A 177 21.47 -0.53 9.41
C LEU A 177 20.54 -0.37 8.20
N ASN A 178 20.35 -1.45 7.46
CA ASN A 178 19.39 -1.48 6.36
C ASN A 178 18.02 -1.96 6.84
N VAL A 179 17.00 -1.08 6.77
CA VAL A 179 15.63 -1.38 7.22
C VAL A 179 15.05 -2.67 6.61
N TYR A 180 15.49 -3.05 5.41
CA TYR A 180 15.00 -4.24 4.71
C TYR A 180 15.33 -5.55 5.43
N ASP A 181 16.34 -5.56 6.29
CA ASP A 181 16.79 -6.75 7.01
C ASP A 181 15.94 -7.03 8.25
N TYR A 182 15.09 -6.07 8.63
CA TYR A 182 14.31 -6.11 9.87
C TYR A 182 12.81 -6.23 9.60
N VAL A 183 12.09 -6.70 10.61
CA VAL A 183 10.63 -6.89 10.57
C VAL A 183 9.87 -5.84 11.37
N SER A 184 10.56 -5.06 12.20
CA SER A 184 9.96 -4.00 13.02
C SER A 184 10.98 -2.98 13.50
N ILE A 185 10.49 -1.84 13.99
CA ILE A 185 11.31 -0.85 14.66
C ILE A 185 11.98 -1.39 15.93
N CYS A 186 11.33 -2.32 16.65
CA CYS A 186 11.92 -2.96 17.83
C CYS A 186 13.13 -3.83 17.45
N SER A 187 13.04 -4.54 16.32
CA SER A 187 14.14 -5.36 15.80
C SER A 187 15.35 -4.49 15.42
N ILE A 188 15.09 -3.32 14.81
CA ILE A 188 16.14 -2.34 14.46
C ILE A 188 16.78 -1.79 15.74
N ALA A 189 15.97 -1.37 16.72
CA ALA A 189 16.46 -0.83 17.99
C ALA A 189 17.32 -1.86 18.75
N ASN A 190 16.87 -3.12 18.82
CA ASN A 190 17.64 -4.19 19.44
C ASN A 190 19.01 -4.35 18.77
N LYS A 191 19.04 -4.35 17.42
CA LYS A 191 20.30 -4.48 16.70
C LYS A 191 21.24 -3.29 16.91
N LEU A 192 20.68 -2.08 17.03
CA LEU A 192 21.44 -0.90 17.38
C LEU A 192 22.08 -1.02 18.78
N PHE A 193 21.33 -1.53 19.77
CA PHE A 193 21.88 -1.77 21.12
C PHE A 193 22.97 -2.85 21.13
N GLU A 194 22.79 -3.94 20.39
CA GLU A 194 23.83 -4.95 20.22
C GLU A 194 25.13 -4.34 19.71
N ASN A 195 25.06 -3.54 18.64
CA ASN A 195 26.24 -2.99 17.98
C ASN A 195 26.95 -1.88 18.79
N ARG A 196 26.22 -1.16 19.66
CA ARG A 196 26.75 0.03 20.36
C ARG A 196 26.97 -0.16 21.86
N VAL A 197 26.30 -1.12 22.49
CA VAL A 197 26.30 -1.27 23.95
C VAL A 197 26.78 -2.65 24.35
N TYR A 198 26.18 -3.71 23.81
CA TYR A 198 26.46 -5.07 24.30
C TYR A 198 27.73 -5.67 23.71
N PHE A 199 28.04 -5.37 22.45
CA PHE A 199 29.25 -5.82 21.78
C PHE A 199 29.97 -4.61 21.18
N PRO A 200 30.56 -3.73 22.00
CA PRO A 200 31.37 -2.63 21.46
C PRO A 200 32.50 -3.22 20.62
N ASN A 201 32.67 -2.70 19.39
CA ASN A 201 33.80 -3.04 18.52
C ASN A 201 35.15 -2.77 19.19
#